data_AF-A0A2L1KQL3-F1
#
_entry.id   AF-A0A2L1KQL3-F1
#
_cell.length_a   1.000
_cell.length_b   1.000
_cell.length_c   1.000
_cell.angle_alpha   90.00
_cell.angle_beta   90.00
_cell.angle_gamma   90.00
#
_symmetry.space_group_name_H-M   'P 1'
#
loop_
_entity.id
_entity.type
_entity.pdbx_description
1 polymer ?
#
loop_
_entity_poly.entity_id
_entity_poly.type
_entity_poly.pdbx_seq_one_letter_code
_entity_poly.pdbx_strand_id
1 'polypeptide(L)' 'MTCAACPITVKKALSKVEGVSKVDVGFEKREAVVTFDDTKASVQKLTKATADAGYPSSVKQ' A
#
# COMPACT_ATOMS: atom_id res chain seq x y z
N MET A 1 -1.61 10.38 -4.36
CA MET A 1 -0.13 10.38 -4.45
C MET A 1 0.30 11.55 -5.34
N THR A 2 0.32 12.77 -4.81
CA THR A 2 0.48 14.02 -5.58
C THR A 2 1.73 14.83 -5.19
N CYS A 3 2.51 14.32 -4.24
CA CYS A 3 3.70 14.96 -3.70
C CYS A 3 4.89 14.00 -3.73
N ALA A 4 6.13 14.51 -3.78
CA ALA A 4 7.34 13.70 -3.82
C ALA A 4 7.48 12.75 -2.61
N ALA A 5 6.95 13.13 -1.45
CA ALA A 5 6.96 12.30 -0.24
C ALA A 5 5.79 11.29 -0.17
N CYS A 6 4.76 11.46 -0.98
CA CYS A 6 3.53 10.67 -0.91
C CYS A 6 3.76 9.15 -1.15
N PRO A 7 4.62 8.72 -2.10
CA PRO A 7 4.99 7.31 -2.24
C PRO A 7 5.62 6.73 -0.96
N ILE A 8 6.42 7.52 -0.25
CA ILE A 8 7.11 7.07 0.96
C ILE A 8 6.10 6.78 2.07
N THR A 9 5.10 7.65 2.23
CA THR A 9 4.03 7.43 3.23
C THR A 9 3.21 6.19 2.92
N VAL A 10 2.82 6.00 1.66
CA VAL A 10 2.09 4.79 1.22
C VAL A 10 2.94 3.53 1.44
N LYS A 11 4.23 3.56 1.08
CA LYS A 11 5.15 2.44 1.34
C LYS A 11 5.18 2.06 2.82
N LYS A 12 5.41 3.06 3.67
CA LYS A 12 5.50 2.86 5.13
C LYS A 12 4.20 2.34 5.72
N ALA A 13 3.05 2.81 5.25
CA ALA A 13 1.75 2.32 5.71
C ALA A 13 1.56 0.83 5.36
N LEU A 14 1.84 0.46 4.10
CA LEU A 14 1.72 -0.92 3.63
C LEU A 14 2.72 -1.87 4.31
N SER A 15 3.97 -1.44 4.49
CA SER A 15 5.00 -2.26 5.15
C SER A 15 4.74 -2.52 6.65
N LYS A 16 3.82 -1.79 7.27
CA LYS A 16 3.40 -2.03 8.67
C LYS A 16 2.30 -3.06 8.80
N VAL A 17 1.66 -3.46 7.69
CA VAL A 17 0.63 -4.49 7.73
C VAL A 17 1.31 -5.84 7.94
N GLU A 18 0.93 -6.54 9.00
CA GLU A 18 1.45 -7.87 9.29
C GLU A 18 1.18 -8.83 8.12
N GLY A 19 2.21 -9.57 7.70
CA GLY A 19 2.15 -10.46 6.54
C GLY A 19 2.66 -9.83 5.24
N VAL A 20 2.90 -8.52 5.18
CA VAL A 20 3.53 -7.88 4.01
C VAL A 20 5.03 -8.16 4.00
N SER A 21 5.52 -8.73 2.90
CA SER A 21 6.95 -9.03 2.70
C SER A 21 7.63 -8.04 1.76
N LYS A 22 6.90 -7.46 0.81
CA LYS A 22 7.45 -6.49 -0.15
C LYS A 22 6.44 -5.43 -0.55
N VAL A 23 6.91 -4.19 -0.71
CA VAL A 23 6.12 -3.07 -1.24
C VAL A 23 6.96 -2.28 -2.24
N ASP A 24 6.50 -2.25 -3.48
CA ASP A 24 7.05 -1.43 -4.56
C ASP A 24 6.02 -0.35 -4.94
N VAL A 25 6.42 0.92 -4.92
CA VAL A 25 5.52 2.05 -5.21
C VAL A 25 6.02 2.81 -6.43
N GLY A 26 5.15 3.00 -7.41
CA GLY A 26 5.41 3.80 -8.60
C GLY A 26 4.73 5.16 -8.49
N PHE A 27 5.51 6.23 -8.43
CA PHE A 27 4.95 7.59 -8.39
C PHE A 27 4.26 7.97 -9.69
N GLU A 28 4.84 7.62 -10.85
CA GLU A 28 4.30 7.97 -12.17
C GLU A 28 2.91 7.36 -12.40
N LYS A 29 2.75 6.08 -12.08
CA LYS A 29 1.48 5.36 -12.23
C LYS A 29 0.55 5.52 -11.03
N ARG A 30 1.06 6.08 -9.92
CA ARG A 30 0.36 6.16 -8.61
C ARG A 30 -0.11 4.79 -8.11
N GLU A 31 0.69 3.76 -8.37
CA GLU A 31 0.39 2.37 -8.06
C GLU A 31 1.32 1.84 -6.97
N ALA A 32 0.82 0.88 -6.19
CA ALA A 32 1.61 0.12 -5.23
C ALA A 32 1.43 -1.37 -5.53
N VAL A 33 2.53 -2.07 -5.74
CA VAL A 33 2.57 -3.52 -5.87
C VAL A 33 3.02 -4.09 -4.53
N VAL A 34 2.19 -4.96 -3.95
CA VAL A 34 2.40 -5.50 -2.61
C VAL A 34 2.48 -7.02 -2.69
N THR A 35 3.53 -7.60 -2.12
CA THR A 35 3.63 -9.04 -1.86
C THR A 35 3.32 -9.28 -0.40
N PHE A 36 2.36 -10.14 -0.11
CA PHE A 36 1.92 -10.45 1.24
C PHE A 36 1.48 -11.91 1.37
N ASP A 37 1.52 -12.40 2.60
CA ASP A 37 0.97 -13.68 3.03
C ASP A 37 -0.55 -13.55 3.24
N ASP A 38 -1.34 -14.27 2.45
CA ASP A 38 -2.80 -14.22 2.45
C ASP A 38 -3.44 -14.85 3.70
N THR A 39 -2.67 -15.59 4.50
CA THR A 39 -3.11 -16.09 5.81
C THR A 39 -3.05 -15.01 6.89
N LYS A 40 -2.25 -13.95 6.68
CA LYS A 40 -1.99 -12.87 7.67
C LYS A 40 -2.56 -11.52 7.25
N ALA A 41 -2.44 -11.19 5.97
CA ALA A 41 -2.94 -9.97 5.36
C ALA A 41 -4.05 -10.27 4.34
N SER A 42 -4.89 -9.27 4.11
CA SER A 42 -5.91 -9.32 3.07
C SER A 42 -5.91 -8.01 2.31
N VAL A 43 -6.45 -8.02 1.10
CA VAL A 43 -6.69 -6.81 0.30
C VAL A 43 -7.37 -5.72 1.12
N GLN A 44 -8.36 -6.09 1.94
CA GLN A 44 -9.12 -5.16 2.78
C GLN A 44 -8.25 -4.50 3.85
N LYS A 45 -7.33 -5.26 4.49
CA LYS A 45 -6.36 -4.69 5.43
C LYS A 45 -5.39 -3.73 4.75
N LEU A 46 -4.95 -4.05 3.53
CA LEU A 46 -4.03 -3.22 2.75
C LEU A 46 -4.67 -1.90 2.32
N THR A 47 -5.87 -1.95 1.74
CA THR A 47 -6.59 -0.73 1.32
C THR A 47 -7.00 0.12 2.51
N LYS A 48 -7.35 -0.50 3.65
CA LYS A 48 -7.57 0.22 4.91
C LYS A 48 -6.30 0.91 5.41
N ALA A 49 -5.15 0.24 5.38
CA ALA A 49 -3.89 0.84 5.82
C ALA A 49 -3.50 2.08 5.02
N THR A 50 -3.71 2.07 3.69
CA THR A 50 -3.47 3.27 2.88
C THR A 50 -4.51 4.34 3.13
N ALA A 51 -5.79 3.98 3.31
CA ALA A 51 -6.86 4.91 3.63
C ALA A 51 -6.65 5.62 4.97
N ASP A 52 -6.27 4.88 6.01
CA ASP A 52 -5.94 5.42 7.35
C ASP A 52 -4.72 6.36 7.29
N ALA A 53 -3.83 6.18 6.32
CA ALA A 53 -2.70 7.08 6.03
C ALA A 53 -3.08 8.28 5.14
N GLY A 54 -4.36 8.46 4.79
CA GLY A 54 -4.85 9.54 3.93
C GLY A 54 -4.76 9.27 2.43
N TYR A 55 -4.52 8.01 2.02
CA TYR A 55 -4.42 7.58 0.63
C TYR A 55 -5.38 6.42 0.33
N PRO A 56 -6.70 6.67 0.21
CA PRO A 56 -7.65 5.62 -0.20
C PRO A 56 -7.20 4.95 -1.50
N SER A 57 -7.31 3.63 -1.56
CA SER A 57 -6.86 2.83 -2.71
C SER A 57 -7.84 1.70 -3.03
N SER A 58 -7.75 1.19 -4.26
CA SER A 58 -8.52 0.05 -4.76
C SER A 58 -7.60 -0.93 -5.47
N VAL A 59 -7.99 -2.20 -5.53
CA VAL A 59 -7.25 -3.19 -6.34
C VAL A 59 -7.41 -2.86 -7.80
N LYS A 60 -6.30 -2.86 -8.52
CA LYS A 60 -6.29 -2.81 -9.98
C LYS A 60 -6.41 -4.25 -10.49
N GLN A 61 -7.47 -4.52 -11.26
CA GLN A 61 -7.67 -5.80 -11.95
C GLN A 61 -6.80 -5.91 -13.19
#